data_AF-A0A496XX09-F1
#
_entry.id   AF-A0A496XX09-F1
#
_cell.length_a   1.000
_cell.length_b   1.000
_cell.length_c   1.000
_cell.angle_alpha   90.00
_cell.angle_beta   90.00
_cell.angle_gamma   90.00
#
_symmetry.space_group_name_H-M   'P 1'
#
loop_
_entity.id
_entity.type
_entity.pdbx_description
1 polymer ?
#
loop_
_entity_poly.entity_id
_entity_poly.type
_entity_poly.pdbx_seq_one_letter_code
_entity_poly.pdbx_strand_id
1 'polypeptide(L)'
;MLKQIYKISKSLILITALSFTIAGCGSSSSSGGGSNNPTTYTITYDANTGSGTTANNTKTHGTDATLTTNGFTKTGNTFTGWNTIANGTGTAYADGATYTAEADLTLYAQWTLNTYN
;
A
#
# COMPACT_ATOMS: atom_id res chain seq x y z
N MET A 1 26.77 -10.95 20.70
CA MET A 1 27.15 -11.50 19.37
C MET A 1 25.86 -11.93 18.67
N LEU A 2 25.23 -11.00 17.98
CA LEU A 2 25.13 -10.90 16.51
C LEU A 2 24.09 -11.85 15.88
N LYS A 3 22.87 -11.32 15.81
CA LYS A 3 21.82 -11.43 14.78
C LYS A 3 22.15 -12.35 13.59
N GLN A 4 21.67 -13.61 13.59
CA GLN A 4 21.84 -14.53 12.45
C GLN A 4 20.61 -15.38 12.15
N ILE A 5 19.41 -14.79 12.03
CA ILE A 5 18.23 -15.52 11.48
C ILE A 5 17.50 -14.71 10.38
N TYR A 6 17.83 -13.46 10.12
CA TYR A 6 17.13 -12.63 9.14
C TYR A 6 17.69 -12.75 7.71
N LYS A 7 17.90 -13.98 7.23
CA LYS A 7 18.46 -14.29 5.90
C LYS A 7 17.65 -15.38 5.20
N ILE A 8 16.39 -15.09 4.86
CA ILE A 8 15.68 -15.84 3.81
C ILE A 8 15.13 -14.80 2.81
N SER A 9 15.93 -14.61 1.76
CA SER A 9 15.55 -14.17 0.40
C SER A 9 14.69 -12.90 0.28
N LYS A 10 15.33 -11.76 0.51
CA LYS A 10 14.96 -10.47 -0.09
C LYS A 10 15.48 -10.46 -1.53
N SER A 11 14.58 -10.31 -2.50
CA SER A 11 14.83 -10.10 -3.94
C SER A 11 15.01 -11.33 -4.83
N LEU A 12 13.92 -11.73 -5.51
CA LEU A 12 13.94 -12.01 -6.96
C LEU A 12 12.50 -12.08 -7.49
N ILE A 13 11.94 -10.93 -7.90
CA ILE A 13 10.95 -10.90 -8.99
C ILE A 13 11.40 -9.79 -9.94
N LEU A 14 12.14 -10.19 -10.98
CA LEU A 14 12.28 -9.40 -12.20
C LEU A 14 10.92 -9.43 -12.89
N ILE A 15 10.20 -8.31 -12.89
CA ILE A 15 9.28 -8.01 -14.00
C ILE A 15 9.60 -6.59 -14.42
N THR A 16 10.43 -6.49 -15.46
CA THR A 16 10.52 -5.29 -16.29
C THR A 16 9.12 -5.00 -16.81
N ALA A 17 8.52 -3.89 -16.36
CA ALA A 17 7.32 -3.38 -17.00
C ALA A 17 7.68 -3.00 -18.44
N LEU A 18 7.25 -3.82 -19.38
CA LEU A 18 7.28 -3.52 -20.80
C LEU A 18 6.25 -2.40 -21.03
N SER A 19 6.71 -1.16 -21.19
CA SER A 19 5.84 -0.07 -21.58
C SER A 19 5.32 -0.35 -23.00
N PHE A 20 4.11 -0.88 -23.13
CA PHE A 20 3.41 -0.93 -24.41
C PHE A 20 2.87 0.47 -24.73
N THR A 21 3.56 1.20 -25.60
CA THR A 21 2.96 2.36 -26.28
C THR A 21 2.02 1.83 -27.36
N ILE A 22 0.71 1.93 -27.13
CA ILE A 22 -0.27 1.71 -28.19
C ILE A 22 -0.28 2.97 -29.07
N ALA A 23 0.48 2.93 -30.17
CA ALA A 23 0.25 3.83 -31.30
C ALA A 23 -0.95 3.30 -32.09
N GLY A 24 -2.15 3.71 -31.69
CA GLY A 24 -3.37 3.50 -32.46
C GLY A 24 -3.71 4.75 -33.25
N CYS A 25 -3.19 4.88 -34.48
CA CYS A 25 -3.82 5.72 -35.48
C CYS A 25 -4.98 4.93 -36.10
N GLY A 26 -6.20 5.46 -36.03
CA GLY A 26 -7.38 4.81 -36.58
C GLY A 26 -8.68 5.36 -36.00
N SER A 27 -9.21 6.40 -36.65
CA SER A 27 -10.55 6.91 -36.41
C SER A 27 -11.59 5.92 -36.91
N SER A 28 -12.55 5.52 -36.06
CA SER A 28 -13.85 5.03 -36.51
C SER A 28 -14.89 5.19 -35.40
N SER A 29 -15.96 5.89 -35.75
CA SER A 29 -17.10 6.31 -34.95
C SER A 29 -17.93 5.14 -34.42
N SER A 30 -18.36 5.18 -33.15
CA SER A 30 -19.66 4.66 -32.72
C SER A 30 -20.07 5.27 -31.38
N SER A 31 -21.27 5.84 -31.34
CA SER A 31 -21.88 6.45 -30.17
C SER A 31 -22.19 5.41 -29.09
N GLY A 32 -21.62 5.62 -27.91
CA GLY A 32 -21.90 4.88 -26.68
C GLY A 32 -20.99 5.41 -25.57
N GLY A 33 -21.45 6.42 -24.84
CA GLY A 33 -20.66 7.11 -23.82
C GLY A 33 -20.39 6.24 -22.59
N GLY A 34 -19.43 5.32 -22.70
CA GLY A 34 -18.77 4.70 -21.56
C GLY A 34 -17.43 5.39 -21.34
N SER A 35 -17.28 6.13 -20.25
CA SER A 35 -15.96 6.63 -19.85
C SER A 35 -15.08 5.42 -19.52
N ASN A 36 -14.19 5.03 -20.44
CA ASN A 36 -13.20 3.96 -20.25
C ASN A 36 -12.09 4.35 -19.25
N ASN A 37 -12.43 5.06 -18.18
CA ASN A 37 -11.49 5.32 -17.10
C ASN A 37 -11.50 4.09 -16.20
N PRO A 38 -10.35 3.44 -15.96
CA PRO A 38 -10.31 2.34 -15.02
C PRO A 38 -10.79 2.84 -13.66
N THR A 39 -11.74 2.14 -13.04
CA THR A 39 -12.12 2.43 -11.65
C THR A 39 -10.87 2.26 -10.78
N THR A 40 -10.54 3.28 -10.01
CA THR A 40 -9.38 3.25 -9.11
C THR A 40 -9.80 3.56 -7.69
N TYR A 41 -9.13 2.92 -6.74
CA TYR A 41 -9.32 3.10 -5.31
C TYR A 41 -8.07 3.73 -4.70
N THR A 42 -8.28 4.67 -3.80
CA THR A 42 -7.18 5.37 -3.11
C THR A 42 -6.91 4.72 -1.76
N ILE A 43 -5.65 4.37 -1.53
CA ILE A 43 -5.15 3.83 -0.26
C ILE A 43 -4.36 4.93 0.43
N THR A 44 -4.93 5.47 1.50
CA THR A 44 -4.37 6.56 2.30
C THR A 44 -3.69 6.00 3.55
N TYR A 45 -2.51 6.53 3.88
CA TYR A 45 -1.78 6.15 5.09
C TYR A 45 -1.72 7.32 6.06
N ASP A 46 -2.12 7.06 7.29
CA ASP A 46 -2.11 8.01 8.39
C ASP A 46 -1.11 7.56 9.46
N ALA A 47 -0.29 8.50 9.94
CA ALA A 47 0.72 8.23 10.97
C ALA A 47 0.08 7.89 12.33
N ASN A 48 -1.23 8.13 12.48
CA ASN A 48 -1.99 8.08 13.71
C ASN A 48 -1.35 9.02 14.75
N THR A 49 -0.74 8.45 15.79
CA THR A 49 -0.02 9.21 16.82
C THR A 49 1.50 9.33 16.55
N GLY A 50 1.95 8.90 15.37
CA GLY A 50 3.32 9.00 14.89
C GLY A 50 3.58 10.30 14.12
N SER A 51 4.69 10.35 13.39
CA SER A 51 5.10 11.51 12.59
C SER A 51 5.88 11.08 11.34
N GLY A 52 6.00 11.98 10.36
CA GLY A 52 6.68 11.72 9.08
C GLY A 52 5.69 11.71 7.92
N THR A 53 6.10 11.15 6.79
CA THR A 53 5.28 11.05 5.58
C THR A 53 5.39 9.66 4.96
N THR A 54 4.29 9.16 4.43
CA THR A 54 4.24 7.93 3.64
C THR A 54 3.42 8.22 2.40
N ALA A 55 3.91 7.82 1.22
CA ALA A 55 3.19 8.03 -0.03
C ALA A 55 1.90 7.21 -0.06
N ASN A 56 0.80 7.83 -0.48
CA ASN A 56 -0.44 7.13 -0.78
C ASN A 56 -0.24 6.17 -1.96
N ASN A 57 -1.10 5.17 -2.03
CA ASN A 57 -1.09 4.22 -3.13
C ASN A 57 -2.44 4.26 -3.86
N THR A 58 -2.44 3.93 -5.14
CA THR A 58 -3.65 3.83 -5.95
C THR A 58 -3.75 2.42 -6.49
N LYS A 59 -4.90 1.78 -6.23
CA LYS A 59 -5.23 0.45 -6.74
C LYS A 59 -6.16 0.59 -7.94
N THR A 60 -5.89 -0.14 -9.02
CA THR A 60 -6.83 -0.26 -10.13
C THR A 60 -7.79 -1.43 -9.88
N HIS A 61 -9.06 -1.23 -10.23
CA HIS A 61 -10.09 -2.26 -10.07
C HIS A 61 -9.70 -3.56 -10.77
N GLY A 62 -9.87 -4.69 -10.08
CA GLY A 62 -9.53 -6.02 -10.59
C GLY A 62 -8.02 -6.32 -10.63
N THR A 63 -7.19 -5.45 -10.05
CA THR A 63 -5.77 -5.70 -9.83
C THR A 63 -5.44 -5.64 -8.35
N ASP A 64 -4.55 -6.53 -7.90
CA ASP A 64 -4.07 -6.50 -6.51
C ASP A 64 -3.10 -5.33 -6.31
N ALA A 65 -3.20 -4.65 -5.16
CA ALA A 65 -2.25 -3.60 -4.79
C ALA A 65 -1.40 -4.03 -3.60
N THR A 66 -0.11 -3.73 -3.62
CA THR A 66 0.77 -3.93 -2.47
C THR A 66 0.75 -2.67 -1.60
N LEU A 67 0.50 -2.81 -0.30
CA LEU A 67 0.51 -1.68 0.62
C LEU A 67 1.91 -1.05 0.70
N THR A 68 1.96 0.28 0.79
CA THR A 68 3.20 1.03 0.96
C THR A 68 3.82 0.68 2.31
N THR A 69 5.13 0.43 2.32
CA THR A 69 5.88 0.22 3.56
C THR A 69 5.81 1.49 4.42
N ASN A 70 5.71 1.32 5.74
CA ASN A 70 5.65 2.43 6.67
C ASN A 70 6.89 3.34 6.55
N GLY A 71 6.64 4.60 6.20
CA GLY A 71 7.62 5.69 6.26
C GLY A 71 7.53 6.53 7.53
N PHE A 72 6.54 6.28 8.40
CA PHE A 72 6.37 7.02 9.64
C PHE A 72 7.31 6.52 10.74
N THR A 73 7.54 7.40 11.72
CA THR A 73 8.31 7.10 12.92
C THR A 73 7.60 7.62 14.15
N LYS A 74 7.85 7.00 15.30
CA LYS A 74 7.33 7.46 16.59
C LYS A 74 8.37 7.22 17.68
N THR A 75 8.85 8.28 18.31
CA THR A 75 9.87 8.19 19.37
C THR A 75 9.38 7.34 20.53
N GLY A 76 10.17 6.34 20.93
CA GLY A 76 9.82 5.46 22.04
C GLY A 76 8.79 4.37 21.71
N ASN A 77 8.39 4.24 20.43
CA ASN A 77 7.47 3.21 19.98
C ASN A 77 7.98 2.50 18.71
N THR A 78 7.54 1.25 18.54
CA THR A 78 7.80 0.44 17.36
C THR A 78 6.52 0.28 16.56
N PHE A 79 6.61 0.46 15.25
CA PHE A 79 5.51 0.20 14.32
C PHE A 79 5.16 -1.29 14.35
N THR A 80 3.89 -1.62 14.57
CA THR A 80 3.42 -3.01 14.61
C THR A 80 2.65 -3.44 13.37
N GLY A 81 2.10 -2.46 12.63
CA GLY A 81 1.28 -2.73 11.46
C GLY A 81 0.32 -1.59 11.17
N TRP A 82 -0.47 -1.79 10.14
CA TRP A 82 -1.54 -0.91 9.72
C TRP A 82 -2.89 -1.39 10.27
N ASN A 83 -3.82 -0.48 10.53
CA ASN A 83 -5.19 -0.84 10.90
C ASN A 83 -6.22 0.07 10.22
N THR A 84 -7.40 -0.45 9.89
CA THR A 84 -8.48 0.37 9.28
C THR A 84 -9.11 1.37 10.23
N ILE A 85 -8.86 1.24 11.54
CA ILE A 85 -9.37 2.15 12.57
C ILE A 85 -8.17 2.62 13.43
N ALA A 86 -8.12 3.92 13.70
CA ALA A 86 -7.03 4.54 14.47
C ALA A 86 -6.79 3.89 15.85
N ASN A 87 -7.86 3.43 16.49
CA ASN A 87 -7.83 2.75 17.80
C ASN A 87 -7.39 1.28 17.74
N GLY A 88 -7.10 0.72 16.55
CA GLY A 88 -6.63 -0.65 16.40
C GLY A 88 -7.73 -1.72 16.43
N THR A 89 -9.00 -1.35 16.59
CA THR A 89 -10.15 -2.29 16.64
C THR A 89 -10.65 -2.73 15.26
N GLY A 90 -10.06 -2.19 14.19
CA GLY A 90 -10.41 -2.52 12.82
C GLY A 90 -9.62 -3.72 12.31
N THR A 91 -9.56 -3.85 10.99
CA THR A 91 -8.79 -4.92 10.34
C THR A 91 -7.31 -4.55 10.33
N ALA A 92 -6.46 -5.44 10.83
CA ALA A 92 -5.02 -5.27 10.84
C ALA A 92 -4.39 -5.75 9.52
N TYR A 93 -3.42 -5.00 9.01
CA TYR A 93 -2.63 -5.32 7.83
C TYR A 93 -1.13 -5.21 8.14
N ALA A 94 -0.34 -6.16 7.63
CA ALA A 94 1.12 -6.10 7.74
C ALA A 94 1.70 -5.02 6.81
N ASP A 95 2.94 -4.58 7.06
CA ASP A 95 3.65 -3.72 6.11
C ASP A 95 3.91 -4.46 4.81
N GLY A 96 3.61 -3.82 3.67
CA GLY A 96 3.75 -4.48 2.37
C GLY A 96 2.73 -5.58 2.08
N ALA A 97 1.66 -5.71 2.88
CA ALA A 97 0.62 -6.72 2.61
C ALA A 97 -0.10 -6.45 1.28
N THR A 98 -0.66 -7.50 0.67
CA THR A 98 -1.49 -7.38 -0.52
C THR A 98 -2.91 -6.98 -0.16
N TYR A 99 -3.44 -5.98 -0.85
CA TYR A 99 -4.80 -5.48 -0.74
C TYR A 99 -5.59 -5.83 -2.00
N THR A 100 -6.60 -6.69 -1.83
CA THR A 100 -7.40 -7.25 -2.93
C THR A 100 -8.82 -6.69 -2.97
N ALA A 101 -9.24 -5.94 -1.94
CA ALA A 101 -10.59 -5.38 -1.91
C ALA A 101 -10.74 -4.20 -2.87
N GLU A 102 -11.95 -4.05 -3.40
CA GLU A 102 -12.32 -3.05 -4.41
C GLU A 102 -12.98 -1.86 -3.73
N ALA A 103 -12.25 -1.21 -2.81
CA ALA A 103 -12.73 -0.06 -2.06
C ALA A 103 -11.57 0.88 -1.68
N ASP A 104 -11.90 2.15 -1.44
CA ASP A 104 -10.96 3.09 -0.83
C ASP A 104 -10.61 2.62 0.59
N LEU A 105 -9.35 2.81 0.96
CA LEU A 105 -8.81 2.29 2.21
C LEU A 105 -8.03 3.38 2.92
N THR A 106 -8.35 3.61 4.19
CA THR A 106 -7.53 4.43 5.08
C THR A 106 -6.89 3.53 6.11
N LEU A 107 -5.57 3.57 6.19
CA LEU A 107 -4.77 2.78 7.10
C LEU A 107 -4.07 3.68 8.12
N TYR A 108 -4.24 3.35 9.39
CA TYR A 108 -3.66 4.05 10.53
C TYR A 108 -2.50 3.24 11.09
N ALA A 109 -1.33 3.86 11.20
CA ALA A 109 -0.17 3.23 11.81
C ALA A 109 -0.45 2.87 13.29
N GLN A 110 -0.19 1.62 13.64
CA GLN A 110 -0.27 1.13 15.01
C GLN A 110 1.13 1.06 15.62
N TRP A 111 1.20 1.43 16.89
CA TRP A 111 2.46 1.65 17.60
C TRP A 111 2.43 0.96 18.96
N THR A 112 3.47 0.19 19.27
CA THR A 112 3.67 -0.40 20.59
C THR A 112 4.82 0.29 21.30
N LEU A 113 4.62 0.68 22.56
CA LEU A 113 5.65 1.33 23.37
C LEU A 113 6.85 0.40 23.55
N ASN A 114 8.05 0.90 23.31
CA ASN A 114 9.28 0.20 23.63
C ASN A 114 9.46 0.19 25.15
N THR A 115 9.29 -0.96 25.78
CA THR A 115 9.63 -1.15 27.19
C THR A 115 11.14 -1.37 27.30
N TYR A 116 11.84 -0.39 27.87
CA TYR A 116 13.23 -0.54 28.26
C TYR A 116 13.26 -0.97 29.73
N ASN A 117 13.62 -2.22 29.99
CA ASN A 117 13.87 -2.72 31.36
C ASN A 117 15.29 -2.39 31.80
#